data_AF-A0A6P0U066-F1
#
_entry.id   AF-A0A6P0U066-F1
#
_cell.length_a   1.000
_cell.length_b   1.000
_cell.length_c   1.000
_cell.angle_alpha   90.00
_cell.angle_beta   90.00
_cell.angle_gamma   90.00
#
_symmetry.space_group_name_H-M   'P 1'
#
loop_
_entity.id
_entity.type
_entity.pdbx_description
1 polymer ?
#
loop_
_entity_poly.entity_id
_entity_poly.type
_entity_poly.pdbx_seq_one_letter_code
_entity_poly.pdbx_strand_id
1 'polypeptide(L)'
;MDILESIKMATTTLLANKVRSSLTMLGIIIGNASVIAMIGIGEGAQKFVNNQVNSLGPNILFIMPGSPEAQRQPVYPPQTLVLADAEAIASQVPTVKEVIGE
;
A
#
# COMPACT_ATOMS: atom_id res chain seq x y z
N MET A 1 37.17 -25.99 -25.93
CA MET A 1 36.15 -25.00 -26.32
C MET A 1 36.53 -23.70 -25.64
N ASP A 2 37.10 -22.76 -26.38
CA ASP A 2 37.51 -21.47 -25.80
C ASP A 2 36.29 -20.55 -25.64
N ILE A 3 35.97 -20.24 -24.38
CA ILE A 3 34.85 -19.35 -24.00
C ILE A 3 35.00 -17.98 -24.68
N LEU A 4 36.25 -17.52 -24.82
CA LEU A 4 36.58 -16.25 -25.46
C LEU A 4 36.21 -16.22 -26.94
N GLU A 5 36.38 -17.35 -27.64
CA GLU A 5 36.03 -17.51 -29.04
C GLU A 5 34.51 -17.57 -29.23
N SER A 6 33.80 -18.21 -28.29
CA SER A 6 32.34 -18.27 -28.27
C SER A 6 31.70 -16.89 -28.05
N ILE A 7 32.25 -16.07 -27.14
CA ILE A 7 31.78 -14.70 -26.92
C ILE A 7 32.01 -13.83 -28.16
N LYS A 8 33.17 -13.97 -28.81
CA LYS A 8 33.50 -13.24 -30.05
C LYS A 8 32.56 -13.62 -31.19
N MET A 9 32.23 -14.91 -31.33
CA MET A 9 31.28 -15.39 -32.32
C MET A 9 29.88 -14.83 -32.04
N ALA A 10 29.38 -14.96 -30.81
CA ALA A 10 28.05 -14.49 -30.43
C ALA A 10 27.86 -12.99 -30.65
N THR A 11 28.83 -12.16 -30.26
CA THR A 11 28.78 -10.70 -30.49
C THR A 11 28.77 -10.36 -31.97
N THR A 12 29.55 -11.06 -32.79
CA THR A 12 29.56 -10.87 -34.25
C THR A 12 28.18 -11.21 -34.86
N THR A 13 27.57 -12.31 -34.43
CA THR A 13 26.23 -12.74 -34.91
C THR A 13 25.13 -11.77 -34.50
N LEU A 14 25.18 -11.23 -33.28
CA LEU A 14 24.23 -10.21 -32.80
C LEU A 14 24.34 -8.91 -33.61
N LEU A 15 25.57 -8.48 -33.92
CA LEU A 15 25.84 -7.29 -34.74
C LEU A 15 25.46 -7.46 -36.21
N ALA A 16 25.47 -8.69 -36.74
CA ALA A 16 24.99 -8.98 -38.09
C ALA A 16 23.47 -8.84 -38.21
N ASN A 17 22.71 -9.15 -37.14
CA ASN A 17 21.25 -9.09 -37.11
C ASN A 17 20.74 -7.95 -36.22
N LYS A 18 21.15 -6.71 -36.52
CA LYS A 18 20.88 -5.55 -35.64
C LYS A 18 19.41 -5.35 -35.30
N VAL A 19 18.52 -5.39 -36.29
CA VAL A 19 17.07 -5.12 -36.10
C VAL A 19 16.40 -6.20 -35.25
N ARG A 20 16.71 -7.48 -35.52
CA ARG A 20 16.15 -8.60 -34.75
C ARG A 20 16.65 -8.56 -33.30
N SER A 21 17.97 -8.38 -33.12
CA SER A 21 18.59 -8.33 -31.79
C SER A 21 18.12 -7.13 -30.98
N SER A 22 17.94 -5.95 -31.59
CA SER A 22 17.44 -4.78 -30.89
C SER A 22 15.99 -4.95 -30.47
N LEU A 23 15.13 -5.51 -31.32
CA LEU A 23 13.72 -5.69 -31.02
C LEU A 23 13.49 -6.71 -29.89
N THR A 24 14.26 -7.79 -29.85
CA THR A 24 14.19 -8.76 -28.74
C THR A 24 14.69 -8.17 -27.43
N MET A 25 15.80 -7.42 -27.46
CA MET A 25 16.30 -6.71 -26.27
C MET A 25 15.30 -5.68 -25.76
N LEU A 26 14.69 -4.90 -26.64
CA LEU A 26 13.67 -3.91 -26.27
C LEU A 26 12.47 -4.57 -25.57
N GLY A 27 12.00 -5.71 -26.05
CA GLY A 27 10.92 -6.45 -25.41
C GLY A 27 11.24 -6.84 -23.96
N ILE A 28 12.46 -7.34 -23.72
CA ILE A 28 12.91 -7.72 -22.37
C ILE A 28 13.07 -6.48 -21.47
N ILE A 29 13.62 -5.38 -22.00
CA ILE A 29 13.83 -4.13 -21.25
C ILE A 29 12.49 -3.54 -20.82
N ILE A 30 11.54 -3.39 -21.74
CA ILE A 30 10.21 -2.83 -21.44
C ILE A 30 9.44 -3.77 -20.50
N GLY A 31 9.51 -5.08 -20.75
CA GLY A 31 8.90 -6.10 -19.89
C GLY A 31 9.37 -5.98 -18.44
N ASN A 32 10.67 -6.06 -18.20
CA ASN A 32 11.22 -5.96 -16.84
C ASN A 32 11.00 -4.57 -16.23
N ALA A 33 11.11 -3.49 -17.01
CA ALA A 33 10.86 -2.13 -16.51
C ALA A 33 9.42 -1.96 -16.00
N SER A 34 8.42 -2.49 -16.72
CA SER A 34 7.01 -2.42 -16.29
C SER A 34 6.76 -3.16 -14.98
N VAL A 35 7.37 -4.34 -14.80
CA VAL A 35 7.23 -5.15 -13.58
C VAL A 35 7.87 -4.44 -12.39
N ILE A 36 9.09 -3.95 -12.55
CA ILE A 36 9.82 -3.22 -11.49
C ILE A 36 9.04 -1.95 -11.09
N ALA A 37 8.53 -1.19 -12.07
CA ALA A 37 7.76 0.01 -11.81
C ALA A 37 6.47 -0.29 -11.05
N MET A 38 5.72 -1.31 -11.46
CA MET A 38 4.49 -1.72 -10.79
C MET A 38 4.74 -2.12 -9.33
N ILE A 39 5.77 -2.94 -9.08
CA ILE A 39 6.13 -3.37 -7.72
C ILE A 39 6.53 -2.16 -6.88
N GLY A 40 7.38 -1.28 -7.41
CA GLY A 40 7.81 -0.07 -6.70
C GLY A 40 6.65 0.86 -6.34
N ILE A 41 5.69 1.04 -7.24
CA ILE A 41 4.47 1.81 -6.96
C ILE A 41 3.63 1.13 -5.87
N GLY A 42 3.43 -0.20 -5.96
CA GLY A 42 2.65 -0.97 -5.00
C GLY A 42 3.24 -0.90 -3.59
N GLU A 43 4.53 -1.19 -3.45
CA GLU A 43 5.24 -1.12 -2.17
C GLU A 43 5.28 0.30 -1.61
N GLY A 44 5.49 1.30 -2.47
CA GLY A 44 5.48 2.71 -2.09
C GLY A 44 4.13 3.15 -1.55
N ALA A 45 3.04 2.79 -2.23
CA ALA A 45 1.68 3.09 -1.80
C ALA A 45 1.35 2.38 -0.48
N GLN A 46 1.71 1.10 -0.35
CA GLN A 46 1.52 0.35 0.89
C GLN A 46 2.28 0.98 2.06
N LYS A 47 3.53 1.37 1.84
CA LYS A 47 4.34 2.06 2.86
C LYS A 47 3.75 3.42 3.24
N PHE A 48 3.24 4.17 2.27
CA PHE A 48 2.58 5.45 2.52
C PHE A 48 1.34 5.28 3.40
N VAL A 49 0.44 4.35 3.04
CA VAL A 49 -0.76 4.06 3.84
C VAL A 49 -0.38 3.57 5.23
N ASN A 50 0.57 2.65 5.35
CA ASN A 50 1.03 2.16 6.64
C ASN A 50 1.61 3.29 7.50
N ASN A 51 2.38 4.21 6.92
CA ASN A 51 2.90 5.36 7.67
C ASN A 51 1.77 6.28 8.14
N GLN A 52 0.74 6.50 7.32
CA GLN A 52 -0.41 7.31 7.71
C GLN A 52 -1.21 6.64 8.84
N VAL A 53 -1.43 5.33 8.77
CA VAL A 53 -2.10 4.57 9.83
C VAL A 53 -1.25 4.54 11.10
N ASN A 54 0.05 4.27 10.99
CA ASN A 54 0.97 4.27 12.13
C ASN A 54 1.12 5.66 12.76
N SER A 55 0.91 6.74 12.02
CA SER A 55 0.91 8.10 12.57
C SER A 55 -0.24 8.35 13.55
N LEU A 56 -1.32 7.57 13.47
CA LEU A 56 -2.39 7.56 14.48
C LEU A 56 -1.98 6.83 15.77
N GLY A 57 -0.91 6.02 15.72
CA GLY A 57 -0.43 5.19 16.81
C GLY A 57 -1.08 3.80 16.85
N PRO A 58 -0.40 2.77 17.39
CA PRO A 58 -0.88 1.39 17.36
C PRO A 58 -1.99 1.07 18.39
N ASN A 59 -2.49 2.06 19.15
CA ASN A 59 -3.41 1.82 20.27
C ASN A 59 -4.56 2.85 20.33
N ILE A 60 -5.20 3.05 19.18
CA ILE A 60 -6.40 3.91 19.04
C ILE A 60 -7.64 3.06 18.85
N LEU A 61 -8.71 3.40 19.58
CA LEU A 61 -10.04 2.79 19.46
C LEU A 61 -11.05 3.86 19.06
N PHE A 62 -11.64 3.73 17.88
CA PHE A 62 -12.72 4.63 17.42
C PHE A 62 -14.08 4.09 17.88
N ILE A 63 -14.86 4.93 18.56
CA ILE A 63 -16.23 4.63 18.98
C ILE A 63 -17.16 5.53 18.18
N MET A 64 -18.07 4.94 17.41
CA MET A 64 -19.06 5.67 16.61
C MET A 64 -20.46 5.16 16.96
N PRO A 65 -21.46 6.03 17.11
CA PRO A 65 -22.84 5.60 17.35
C PRO A 65 -23.45 4.94 16.11
N GLY A 66 -24.26 3.90 16.34
CA GLY A 66 -25.01 3.18 15.29
C GLY A 66 -24.42 1.83 14.90
N SER A 67 -25.24 0.96 14.30
CA SER A 67 -24.79 -0.30 13.71
C SER A 67 -24.52 -0.15 12.20
N PRO A 68 -23.64 -0.99 11.62
CA PRO A 68 -23.44 -1.03 10.16
C PRO A 68 -24.73 -1.26 9.37
N GLU A 69 -25.70 -1.96 9.96
CA GLU A 69 -27.05 -2.16 9.40
C GLU A 69 -27.91 -0.89 9.46
N ALA A 70 -27.83 -0.10 10.55
CA ALA A 70 -28.59 1.14 10.72
C ALA A 70 -28.13 2.26 9.76
N GLN A 71 -26.85 2.28 9.36
CA GLN A 71 -26.32 3.22 8.37
C GLN A 71 -26.95 3.08 6.96
N ARG A 72 -27.59 1.93 6.67
CA ARG A 72 -28.27 1.69 5.37
C ARG A 72 -29.72 2.17 5.35
N GLN A 73 -30.27 2.61 6.48
CA GLN A 73 -31.64 3.11 6.57
C GLN A 73 -31.65 4.65 6.68
N PRO A 74 -32.56 5.34 5.99
CA PRO A 74 -32.63 6.81 5.99
C PRO A 74 -33.23 7.38 7.29
N VAL A 75 -33.40 6.55 8.33
CA VAL A 75 -33.87 6.98 9.64
C VAL A 75 -32.67 7.50 10.40
N TYR A 76 -32.70 8.77 10.81
CA TYR A 76 -31.68 9.32 11.71
C TYR A 76 -31.61 8.44 12.96
N PRO A 77 -30.53 7.67 13.19
CA PRO A 77 -30.39 6.93 14.43
C PRO A 77 -30.34 7.94 15.58
N PRO A 78 -30.97 7.65 16.72
CA PRO A 78 -30.87 8.52 17.89
C PRO A 78 -29.39 8.69 18.26
N GLN A 79 -29.01 9.89 18.70
CA GLN A 79 -27.66 10.15 19.20
C GLN A 79 -27.49 9.41 20.52
N THR A 80 -26.94 8.19 20.45
CA THR A 80 -26.71 7.34 21.63
C THR A 80 -25.35 7.58 22.28
N LEU A 81 -24.44 8.29 21.60
CA LEU A 81 -23.11 8.60 22.10
C LEU A 81 -23.07 10.10 22.39
N VAL A 82 -22.83 10.46 23.66
CA VAL A 82 -22.81 11.85 24.14
C VAL A 82 -21.45 12.18 24.77
N LEU A 83 -21.13 13.48 24.88
CA LEU A 83 -19.88 13.94 25.48
C LEU A 83 -19.64 13.38 26.90
N ALA A 84 -20.71 13.20 27.67
CA ALA A 84 -20.63 12.62 29.01
C ALA A 84 -20.08 11.17 29.01
N ASP A 85 -20.29 10.42 27.93
CA ASP A 85 -19.74 9.06 27.79
C ASP A 85 -18.21 9.12 27.62
N ALA A 86 -17.69 10.13 26.92
CA ALA A 86 -16.25 10.34 26.78
C ALA A 86 -15.58 10.65 28.12
N GLU A 87 -16.20 11.52 28.93
CA GLU A 87 -15.73 11.85 30.29
C GLU A 87 -15.82 10.64 31.24
N ALA A 88 -16.89 9.84 31.13
CA ALA A 88 -17.04 8.61 31.89
C ALA A 88 -15.94 7.60 31.55
N ILE A 89 -15.60 7.43 30.27
CA ILE A 89 -14.50 6.55 29.84
C ILE A 89 -13.16 7.04 30.39
N ALA A 90 -12.89 8.34 30.30
CA ALA A 90 -11.63 8.92 30.79
C ALA A 90 -11.44 8.76 32.31
N SER A 91 -12.52 8.75 33.08
CA SER A 91 -12.47 8.66 34.56
C SER A 91 -12.57 7.23 35.10
N GLN A 92 -13.35 6.36 34.45
CA GLN A 92 -13.67 5.02 34.98
C GLN A 92 -12.80 3.91 34.37
N VAL A 93 -12.13 4.13 33.24
CA VAL A 93 -11.35 3.09 32.55
C VAL A 93 -9.83 3.35 32.71
N PRO A 94 -9.15 2.64 33.63
CA PRO A 94 -7.74 2.90 33.94
C PRO A 94 -6.76 2.50 32.82
N THR A 95 -7.20 1.71 31.84
CA THR A 95 -6.36 1.28 30.70
C THR A 95 -6.31 2.34 29.59
N VAL A 96 -7.24 3.29 29.58
CA VAL A 96 -7.32 4.34 28.55
C VAL A 96 -6.50 5.53 28.99
N LYS A 97 -5.48 5.89 28.20
CA LYS A 97 -4.57 6.99 28.52
C LYS A 97 -5.16 8.37 28.21
N GLU A 98 -5.91 8.47 27.13
CA GLU A 98 -6.45 9.72 26.62
C GLU A 98 -7.74 9.44 25.83
N VAL A 99 -8.74 10.31 26.00
CA VAL A 99 -10.02 10.26 25.29
C VAL A 99 -10.25 11.62 24.64
N ILE A 100 -10.59 11.62 23.36
CA ILE A 100 -10.95 12.81 22.60
C ILE A 100 -12.36 12.58 22.07
N GLY A 101 -13.29 13.47 22.42
CA GLY A 101 -14.67 13.46 21.93
C GLY A 101 -15.05 14.84 21.42
N GLU A 102 -15.70 14.90 20.26
CA GLU A 102 -16.36 16.09 19.72
C GLU A 102 -17.89 15.90 19.75
#